data_AF-A0A6G2QYZ2-F1
#
_entry.id   AF-A0A6G2QYZ2-F1
#
_cell.length_a   1.000
_cell.length_b   1.000
_cell.length_c   1.000
_cell.angle_alpha   90.00
_cell.angle_beta   90.00
_cell.angle_gamma   90.00
#
_symmetry.space_group_name_H-M   'P 1'
#
loop_
_entity.id
_entity.type
_entity.pdbx_description
1 polymer ?
#
loop_
_entity_poly.entity_id
_entity_poly.type
_entity_poly.pdbx_seq_one_letter_code
_entity_poly.pdbx_strand_id
1 'polypeptide(L)'
;MPTSPTNSATPEPSGVRRRALLGAAAAAPVLAGLHGTASAAPSAGRKKPRRLEAGGDLGPNVIVFDPSTPDIQARLDEIFRQQESAQFGPGRYQLLFKPGTYNGLNAQIGFYTSISGLGLSPDDTTINGDVTVDAGWFEGNATQNFWRSAENLALVPVNGTNRWAVAQAAPFRRMHVRGGLNLAPDGYGWASGGYIADSRVDGTVGPYSQQQWYTRDSSVGGWTNGVWNMVFSGVDGAPAQGFPNPPYTTLQTTPVSREKPFLYLDGDQYHVFLPALRTDSRGVTWGSGTPRGTSLPLDRFYVAKPGDSAATLNQALEQGLNLLLTPGIYHVDQPVEVNRPDTVVLGLGYATLIPDNGVTALRVADVDGVRLAAFLIDAGPVNSPVLLEVGPEGAAKDHSANPVTVQDVFIRIGGAGPGKATTSMVINARHTIVDHTWVWRADHGDGVGWETNRCDYGVVVNGDDVLATGLFVEHFNKYDV
;
A
#
# COMPACT_ATOMS: atom_id res chain seq x y z
N MET A 1 -65.57 -9.71 20.91
CA MET A 1 -66.03 -8.44 21.49
C MET A 1 -65.04 -7.35 21.10
N PRO A 2 -65.43 -6.46 20.17
CA PRO A 2 -64.68 -5.27 19.76
C PRO A 2 -65.29 -4.01 20.39
N THR A 3 -64.53 -2.91 20.48
CA THR A 3 -65.05 -1.54 20.28
C THR A 3 -63.91 -0.55 20.05
N SER A 4 -63.92 0.06 18.86
CA SER A 4 -63.31 1.35 18.50
C SER A 4 -63.96 2.51 19.29
N PRO A 5 -63.48 3.76 19.12
CA PRO A 5 -63.98 4.63 18.03
C PRO A 5 -62.84 5.34 17.27
N THR A 6 -62.76 5.45 15.94
CA THR A 6 -63.57 6.18 14.92
C THR A 6 -63.92 7.63 15.25
N ASN A 7 -63.24 8.59 14.62
CA ASN A 7 -63.76 9.45 13.52
C ASN A 7 -62.95 10.77 13.41
N SER A 8 -62.37 11.05 12.24
CA SER A 8 -62.82 12.06 11.24
C SER A 8 -62.36 13.49 11.59
N ALA A 9 -61.97 14.41 10.71
CA ALA A 9 -62.04 14.54 9.27
C ALA A 9 -61.00 15.59 8.79
N THR A 10 -60.83 15.62 7.48
CA THR A 10 -59.95 16.34 6.55
C THR A 10 -60.05 17.89 6.52
N PRO A 11 -59.21 18.58 5.71
CA PRO A 11 -58.67 19.93 5.97
C PRO A 11 -59.42 21.05 5.24
N GLU A 12 -59.10 22.30 5.56
CA GLU A 12 -59.32 23.43 4.64
C GLU A 12 -58.17 24.44 4.61
N PRO A 13 -57.88 25.01 3.42
CA PRO A 13 -56.93 26.08 3.20
C PRO A 13 -57.62 27.45 3.13
N SER A 14 -56.94 28.50 3.59
CA SER A 14 -57.24 29.88 3.22
C SER A 14 -55.90 30.62 3.17
N GLY A 15 -55.60 31.54 2.28
CA GLY A 15 -56.40 32.29 1.32
C GLY A 15 -55.56 33.53 0.99
N VAL A 16 -55.32 33.73 -0.30
CA VAL A 16 -54.48 34.76 -0.92
C VAL A 16 -54.79 36.19 -0.43
N ARG A 17 -53.76 37.02 -0.21
CA ARG A 17 -53.83 38.46 -0.53
C ARG A 17 -52.55 38.99 -1.17
N ARG A 18 -52.66 39.22 -2.49
CA ARG A 18 -51.85 40.17 -3.26
C ARG A 18 -52.09 41.60 -2.73
N ARG A 19 -51.03 42.38 -2.59
CA ARG A 19 -51.08 43.84 -2.79
C ARG A 19 -49.94 44.25 -3.72
N ALA A 20 -50.34 44.63 -4.92
CA ALA A 20 -49.55 45.47 -5.81
C ALA A 20 -49.61 46.91 -5.29
N LEU A 21 -48.51 47.64 -5.39
CA LEU A 21 -48.52 49.10 -5.50
C LEU A 21 -47.37 49.51 -6.43
N LEU A 22 -47.75 50.28 -7.44
CA LEU A 22 -46.90 50.91 -8.44
C LEU A 22 -45.99 51.95 -7.81
N GLY A 23 -44.82 52.14 -8.42
CA GLY A 23 -43.96 53.30 -8.20
C GLY A 23 -42.94 53.41 -9.33
N ALA A 24 -43.31 54.13 -10.39
CA ALA A 24 -42.42 54.49 -11.48
C ALA A 24 -41.47 55.62 -11.04
N ALA A 25 -40.19 55.51 -11.41
CA ALA A 25 -39.31 56.66 -11.61
C ALA A 25 -38.16 56.25 -12.55
N ALA A 26 -38.25 56.70 -13.79
CA ALA A 26 -37.16 56.69 -14.74
C ALA A 26 -36.17 57.81 -14.39
N ALA A 27 -34.88 57.48 -14.32
CA ALA A 27 -33.80 58.46 -14.35
C ALA A 27 -32.63 57.85 -15.14
N ALA A 28 -32.48 58.31 -16.38
CA ALA A 28 -31.31 58.04 -17.20
C ALA A 28 -30.22 59.07 -16.88
N PRO A 29 -28.96 58.67 -16.64
CA PRO A 29 -27.84 59.55 -16.83
C PRO A 29 -27.23 59.30 -18.22
N VAL A 30 -27.25 60.37 -19.03
CA VAL A 30 -26.37 60.53 -20.18
C VAL A 30 -24.94 60.64 -19.64
N LEU A 31 -24.06 59.69 -19.95
CA LEU A 31 -22.61 59.89 -19.83
C LEU A 31 -21.98 59.82 -21.21
N ALA A 32 -21.36 60.94 -21.57
CA ALA A 32 -20.64 61.18 -22.80
C ALA A 32 -19.47 60.20 -22.98
N GLY A 33 -19.23 59.84 -24.24
CA GLY A 33 -18.12 59.01 -24.65
C GLY A 33 -16.77 59.64 -24.33
N LEU A 34 -15.90 58.85 -23.72
CA LEU A 34 -14.46 59.01 -23.74
C LEU A 34 -13.88 57.71 -24.29
N HIS A 35 -13.41 57.77 -25.53
CA HIS A 35 -12.54 56.74 -26.10
C HIS A 35 -11.17 56.83 -25.42
N GLY A 36 -11.01 56.12 -24.30
CA GLY A 36 -9.72 55.79 -23.73
C GLY A 36 -9.33 54.38 -24.14
N THR A 37 -8.28 54.24 -24.94
CA THR A 37 -7.71 52.96 -25.35
C THR A 37 -7.29 52.16 -24.12
N ALA A 38 -8.04 51.13 -23.77
CA ALA A 38 -7.59 50.12 -22.83
C ALA A 38 -6.40 49.39 -23.47
N SER A 39 -5.19 49.74 -23.03
CA SER A 39 -3.99 49.01 -23.37
C SER A 39 -4.11 47.62 -22.75
N ALA A 40 -4.39 46.62 -23.58
CA ALA A 40 -4.33 45.23 -23.18
C ALA A 40 -2.88 44.95 -22.75
N ALA A 41 -2.66 44.86 -21.43
CA ALA A 41 -1.42 44.31 -20.91
C ALA A 41 -1.24 42.94 -21.57
N PRO A 42 -0.05 42.64 -22.14
CA PRO A 42 0.17 41.33 -22.73
C PRO A 42 -0.08 40.31 -21.62
N SER A 43 -0.97 39.37 -21.88
CA SER A 43 -1.07 38.13 -21.12
C SER A 43 0.36 37.63 -20.97
N ALA A 44 0.89 37.67 -19.74
CA ALA A 44 2.14 37.01 -19.41
C ALA A 44 1.92 35.55 -19.78
N GLY A 45 2.45 35.14 -20.94
CA GLY A 45 2.25 33.81 -21.46
C GLY A 45 2.59 32.84 -20.34
N ARG A 46 1.62 32.04 -19.90
CA ARG A 46 1.84 30.91 -19.00
C ARG A 46 3.01 30.13 -19.61
N LYS A 47 4.20 30.24 -19.03
CA LYS A 47 5.35 29.44 -19.45
C LYS A 47 4.86 28.00 -19.40
N LYS A 48 4.90 27.30 -20.54
CA LYS A 48 4.57 25.87 -20.56
C LYS A 48 5.39 25.21 -19.45
N PRO A 49 4.78 24.43 -18.55
CA PRO A 49 5.52 23.79 -17.48
C PRO A 49 6.67 22.98 -18.10
N ARG A 50 7.86 23.11 -17.51
CA ARG A 50 9.05 22.42 -18.00
C ARG A 50 8.78 20.92 -17.98
N ARG A 51 9.04 20.23 -19.10
CA ARG A 51 8.91 18.78 -19.19
C ARG A 51 9.79 18.15 -18.11
N LEU A 52 9.23 17.21 -17.35
CA LEU A 52 9.97 16.49 -16.33
C LEU A 52 10.85 15.44 -16.99
N GLU A 53 12.00 15.18 -16.38
CA GLU A 53 12.92 14.14 -16.82
C GLU A 53 12.48 12.79 -16.24
N ALA A 54 12.62 11.74 -17.03
CA ALA A 54 12.29 10.39 -16.62
C ALA A 54 13.55 9.64 -16.20
N GLY A 55 13.41 8.66 -15.30
CA GLY A 55 14.53 7.98 -14.67
C GLY A 55 15.32 8.88 -13.73
N GLY A 56 16.58 8.53 -13.49
CA GLY A 56 17.49 9.26 -12.61
C GLY A 56 17.93 8.44 -11.40
N ASP A 57 18.74 9.08 -10.54
CA ASP A 57 19.25 8.50 -9.31
C ASP A 57 18.12 8.14 -8.33
N LEU A 58 18.27 7.03 -7.60
CA LEU A 58 17.26 6.52 -6.66
C LEU A 58 17.30 7.22 -5.29
N GLY A 59 18.21 8.18 -5.08
CA GLY A 59 18.28 9.02 -3.89
C GLY A 59 19.06 8.36 -2.76
N PRO A 60 19.43 9.14 -1.74
CA PRO A 60 20.39 8.71 -0.71
C PRO A 60 19.86 7.59 0.21
N ASN A 61 18.54 7.41 0.27
CA ASN A 61 17.89 6.43 1.13
C ASN A 61 17.71 5.06 0.45
N VAL A 62 18.14 4.94 -0.81
CA VAL A 62 18.23 3.66 -1.52
C VAL A 62 19.69 3.21 -1.49
N ILE A 63 19.97 2.20 -0.67
CA ILE A 63 21.30 1.66 -0.48
C ILE A 63 21.45 0.42 -1.34
N VAL A 64 22.36 0.47 -2.31
CA VAL A 64 22.57 -0.59 -3.29
C VAL A 64 23.87 -1.30 -3.01
N PHE A 65 23.80 -2.60 -2.81
CA PHE A 65 24.94 -3.48 -2.58
C PHE A 65 25.16 -4.40 -3.78
N ASP A 66 26.41 -4.62 -4.15
CA ASP A 66 26.83 -5.75 -5.00
C ASP A 66 27.70 -6.72 -4.18
N PRO A 67 27.98 -7.94 -4.68
CA PRO A 67 28.76 -8.93 -3.93
C PRO A 67 30.19 -8.50 -3.55
N SER A 68 30.72 -7.46 -4.20
CA SER A 68 32.06 -6.91 -3.94
C SER A 68 32.04 -5.69 -3.03
N THR A 69 30.86 -5.17 -2.67
CA THR A 69 30.73 -4.02 -1.78
C THR A 69 31.32 -4.36 -0.41
N PRO A 70 32.30 -3.59 0.11
CA PRO A 70 32.87 -3.85 1.43
C PRO A 70 31.87 -3.49 2.53
N ASP A 71 32.05 -4.10 3.72
CA ASP A 71 31.38 -3.70 4.95
C ASP A 71 29.83 -3.70 4.91
N ILE A 72 29.22 -4.55 4.06
CA ILE A 72 27.75 -4.66 3.93
C ILE A 72 27.09 -4.88 5.29
N GLN A 73 27.58 -5.83 6.09
CA GLN A 73 27.01 -6.11 7.41
C GLN A 73 27.03 -4.89 8.33
N ALA A 74 28.14 -4.14 8.37
CA ALA A 74 28.25 -2.95 9.21
C ALA A 74 27.23 -1.88 8.81
N ARG A 75 26.98 -1.72 7.50
CA ARG A 75 25.96 -0.79 6.99
C ARG A 75 24.53 -1.26 7.33
N LEU A 76 24.26 -2.57 7.22
CA LEU A 76 22.98 -3.15 7.65
C LEU A 76 22.75 -2.90 9.14
N ASP A 77 23.74 -3.17 9.99
CA ASP A 77 23.66 -2.96 11.42
C ASP A 77 23.47 -1.49 11.79
N GLU A 78 24.10 -0.56 11.05
CA GLU A 78 23.93 0.88 11.25
C GLU A 78 22.48 1.32 11.03
N ILE A 79 21.88 0.89 9.92
CA ILE A 79 20.48 1.22 9.58
C ILE A 79 19.54 0.54 10.58
N PHE A 80 19.80 -0.71 10.93
CA PHE A 80 19.02 -1.42 11.95
C PHE A 80 19.01 -0.68 13.28
N ARG A 81 20.18 -0.27 13.82
CA ARG A 81 20.25 0.49 15.08
C ARG A 81 19.46 1.80 15.04
N GLN A 82 19.38 2.45 13.87
CA GLN A 82 18.57 3.66 13.69
C GLN A 82 17.07 3.33 13.68
N GLN A 83 16.69 2.21 13.08
CA GLN A 83 15.30 1.89 12.77
C GLN A 83 14.64 0.88 13.70
N GLU A 84 15.39 0.18 14.56
CA GLU A 84 14.88 -0.92 15.41
C GLU A 84 13.70 -0.48 16.27
N SER A 85 13.81 0.66 16.96
CA SER A 85 12.76 1.22 17.83
C SER A 85 12.13 2.50 17.26
N ALA A 86 12.40 2.85 16.00
CA ALA A 86 11.93 4.09 15.37
C ALA A 86 10.49 3.95 14.81
N GLN A 87 9.58 3.44 15.64
CA GLN A 87 8.22 3.08 15.22
C GLN A 87 7.49 4.24 14.52
N PHE A 88 7.56 5.46 15.03
CA PHE A 88 6.95 6.65 14.41
C PHE A 88 7.98 7.62 13.84
N GLY A 89 9.22 7.16 13.63
CA GLY A 89 10.32 7.97 13.12
C GLY A 89 10.18 8.30 11.63
N PRO A 90 10.87 9.35 11.15
CA PRO A 90 10.82 9.76 9.75
C PRO A 90 11.75 8.94 8.83
N GLY A 91 12.66 8.14 9.39
CA GLY A 91 13.61 7.34 8.61
C GLY A 91 12.88 6.35 7.69
N ARG A 92 13.32 6.28 6.43
CA ARG A 92 12.80 5.40 5.38
C ARG A 92 14.00 4.86 4.61
N TYR A 93 14.10 3.54 4.44
CA TYR A 93 15.26 2.93 3.79
C TYR A 93 14.84 1.81 2.84
N GLN A 94 15.47 1.77 1.67
CA GLN A 94 15.43 0.63 0.77
C GLN A 94 16.83 0.05 0.65
N LEU A 95 16.96 -1.24 0.94
CA LEU A 95 18.19 -2.02 0.80
C LEU A 95 18.02 -2.88 -0.44
N LEU A 96 18.87 -2.66 -1.45
CA LEU A 96 18.84 -3.38 -2.72
C LEU A 96 20.11 -4.20 -2.88
N PHE A 97 19.95 -5.47 -3.24
CA PHE A 97 21.04 -6.39 -3.47
C PHE A 97 21.07 -6.75 -4.96
N LYS A 98 22.15 -6.39 -5.67
CA LYS A 98 22.35 -6.80 -7.06
C LYS A 98 22.37 -8.34 -7.18
N PRO A 99 22.10 -8.89 -8.38
CA PRO A 99 22.29 -10.32 -8.61
C PRO A 99 23.69 -10.80 -8.20
N GLY A 100 23.74 -11.93 -7.51
CA GLY A 100 24.96 -12.51 -6.96
C GLY A 100 24.74 -13.26 -5.64
N THR A 101 25.84 -13.64 -5.01
CA THR A 101 25.84 -14.37 -3.73
C THR A 101 26.56 -13.57 -2.66
N TYR A 102 25.89 -13.40 -1.53
CA TYR A 102 26.36 -12.69 -0.34
C TYR A 102 26.55 -13.70 0.79
N ASN A 103 27.60 -13.58 1.60
CA ASN A 103 27.94 -14.57 2.62
C ASN A 103 28.07 -13.95 4.01
N GLY A 104 27.62 -14.69 5.03
CA GLY A 104 27.82 -14.33 6.43
C GLY A 104 27.03 -13.10 6.87
N LEU A 105 25.93 -12.78 6.17
CA LEU A 105 25.07 -11.66 6.52
C LEU A 105 23.95 -12.10 7.47
N ASN A 106 23.65 -11.26 8.45
CA ASN A 106 22.38 -11.27 9.18
C ASN A 106 21.77 -9.87 9.05
N ALA A 107 20.90 -9.69 8.06
CA ALA A 107 20.22 -8.42 7.84
C ALA A 107 19.02 -8.30 8.78
N GLN A 108 19.24 -7.69 9.96
CA GLN A 108 18.15 -7.36 10.87
C GLN A 108 17.36 -6.16 10.32
N ILE A 109 16.04 -6.30 10.20
CA ILE A 109 15.19 -5.32 9.54
C ILE A 109 14.33 -4.58 10.57
N GLY A 110 14.62 -3.29 10.77
CA GLY A 110 13.87 -2.39 11.65
C GLY A 110 12.63 -1.80 10.98
N PHE A 111 12.02 -0.81 11.63
CA PHE A 111 10.88 -0.07 11.06
C PHE A 111 11.25 0.62 9.74
N TYR A 112 10.26 0.78 8.87
CA TYR A 112 10.31 1.43 7.56
C TYR A 112 11.53 1.07 6.70
N THR A 113 11.91 -0.20 6.77
CA THR A 113 13.05 -0.73 6.02
C THR A 113 12.54 -1.84 5.11
N SER A 114 12.78 -1.67 3.82
CA SER A 114 12.53 -2.68 2.80
C SER A 114 13.85 -3.28 2.36
N ILE A 115 13.92 -4.60 2.25
CA ILE A 115 15.08 -5.32 1.71
C ILE A 115 14.66 -6.14 0.51
N SER A 116 15.39 -6.03 -0.61
CA SER A 116 15.08 -6.82 -1.80
C SER A 116 16.26 -7.10 -2.72
N GLY A 117 16.14 -8.19 -3.47
CA GLY A 117 17.06 -8.54 -4.55
C GLY A 117 16.63 -7.88 -5.87
N LEU A 118 17.63 -7.53 -6.68
CA LEU A 118 17.48 -6.91 -8.00
C LEU A 118 17.55 -7.93 -9.15
N GLY A 119 17.40 -9.22 -8.84
CA GLY A 119 17.20 -10.28 -9.83
C GLY A 119 15.83 -10.25 -10.49
N LEU A 120 15.67 -10.98 -11.59
CA LEU A 120 14.33 -11.27 -12.10
C LEU A 120 13.70 -12.45 -11.33
N SER A 121 14.54 -13.34 -10.80
CA SER A 121 14.16 -14.45 -9.91
C SER A 121 14.77 -14.26 -8.52
N PRO A 122 14.16 -14.79 -7.43
CA PRO A 122 14.76 -14.75 -6.10
C PRO A 122 16.14 -15.42 -6.05
N ASP A 123 16.32 -16.48 -6.83
CA ASP A 123 17.57 -17.24 -6.90
C ASP A 123 18.73 -16.48 -7.54
N ASP A 124 18.46 -15.39 -8.27
CA ASP A 124 19.51 -14.54 -8.83
C ASP A 124 20.26 -13.76 -7.74
N THR A 125 19.64 -13.55 -6.57
CA THR A 125 20.22 -12.85 -5.42
C THR A 125 20.13 -13.73 -4.18
N THR A 126 21.21 -14.45 -3.87
CA THR A 126 21.28 -15.37 -2.74
C THR A 126 22.05 -14.77 -1.57
N ILE A 127 21.48 -14.82 -0.37
CA ILE A 127 22.16 -14.53 0.89
C ILE A 127 22.39 -15.85 1.63
N ASN A 128 23.65 -16.26 1.75
CA ASN A 128 24.08 -17.31 2.67
C ASN A 128 24.17 -16.71 4.07
N GLY A 129 23.01 -16.67 4.73
CA GLY A 129 22.73 -15.84 5.86
C GLY A 129 21.23 -15.64 6.05
N ASP A 130 20.88 -14.63 6.83
CA ASP A 130 19.53 -14.42 7.31
C ASP A 130 19.02 -13.00 6.98
N VAL A 131 17.71 -12.89 6.78
CA VAL A 131 16.97 -11.63 6.75
C VAL A 131 15.97 -11.69 7.88
N THR A 132 16.30 -11.00 8.98
CA THR A 132 15.75 -11.28 10.30
C THR A 132 14.84 -10.16 10.79
N VAL A 133 13.70 -10.54 11.34
CA VAL A 133 12.97 -9.70 12.28
C VAL A 133 12.80 -10.48 13.57
N ASP A 134 13.12 -9.84 14.69
CA ASP A 134 12.87 -10.33 16.05
C ASP A 134 12.30 -9.17 16.90
N ALA A 135 12.01 -9.43 18.17
CA ALA A 135 11.32 -8.49 19.05
C ALA A 135 12.15 -8.03 20.26
N GLY A 136 13.48 -7.98 20.13
CA GLY A 136 14.38 -7.57 21.22
C GLY A 136 14.05 -6.18 21.78
N TRP A 137 13.74 -5.22 20.90
CA TRP A 137 13.37 -3.85 21.26
C TRP A 137 12.12 -3.73 22.15
N PHE A 138 11.25 -4.74 22.13
CA PHE A 138 10.01 -4.79 22.90
C PHE A 138 9.90 -6.09 23.70
N GLU A 139 11.02 -6.52 24.28
CA GLU A 139 11.08 -7.61 25.27
C GLU A 139 10.46 -8.94 24.80
N GLY A 140 10.64 -9.27 23.51
CA GLY A 140 10.10 -10.48 22.90
C GLY A 140 8.64 -10.37 22.43
N ASN A 141 8.01 -9.21 22.59
CA ASN A 141 6.67 -8.94 22.06
C ASN A 141 6.74 -8.41 20.62
N ALA A 142 6.33 -9.23 19.66
CA ALA A 142 6.34 -8.88 18.23
C ALA A 142 5.06 -8.15 17.77
N THR A 143 4.10 -7.84 18.64
CA THR A 143 2.81 -7.22 18.24
C THR A 143 2.94 -5.82 17.63
N GLN A 144 4.14 -5.22 17.68
CA GLN A 144 4.42 -3.90 17.10
C GLN A 144 5.49 -3.95 16.00
N ASN A 145 5.89 -5.13 15.53
CA ASN A 145 6.86 -5.29 14.43
C ASN A 145 6.22 -5.00 13.06
N PHE A 146 5.85 -3.73 12.85
CA PHE A 146 5.18 -3.23 11.64
C PHE A 146 6.16 -2.73 10.59
N TRP A 147 5.58 -2.34 9.44
CA TRP A 147 6.17 -1.48 8.42
C TRP A 147 7.58 -1.87 7.96
N ARG A 148 7.77 -3.11 7.53
CA ARG A 148 9.03 -3.58 6.93
C ARG A 148 8.77 -4.68 5.91
N SER A 149 9.63 -4.84 4.91
CA SER A 149 9.36 -5.83 3.86
C SER A 149 10.60 -6.58 3.41
N ALA A 150 10.40 -7.83 2.96
CA ALA A 150 11.41 -8.63 2.29
C ALA A 150 10.87 -9.11 0.94
N GLU A 151 11.63 -8.91 -0.13
CA GLU A 151 11.21 -9.27 -1.48
C GLU A 151 12.32 -9.81 -2.39
N ASN A 152 12.01 -10.84 -3.19
CA ASN A 152 12.85 -11.27 -4.32
C ASN A 152 14.30 -11.67 -3.93
N LEU A 153 14.44 -12.47 -2.88
CA LEU A 153 15.72 -12.98 -2.39
C LEU A 153 15.66 -14.48 -2.14
N ALA A 154 16.77 -15.17 -2.38
CA ALA A 154 17.01 -16.51 -1.86
C ALA A 154 17.81 -16.44 -0.56
N LEU A 155 17.39 -17.17 0.47
CA LEU A 155 18.04 -17.24 1.77
C LEU A 155 18.52 -18.66 2.03
N VAL A 156 19.75 -18.79 2.50
CA VAL A 156 20.32 -20.02 3.08
C VAL A 156 20.63 -19.71 4.55
N PRO A 157 19.64 -19.86 5.46
CA PRO A 157 19.76 -19.41 6.85
C PRO A 157 20.88 -20.14 7.57
N VAL A 158 21.66 -19.45 8.41
CA VAL A 158 22.89 -20.02 8.98
C VAL A 158 22.66 -21.27 9.85
N ASN A 159 21.50 -21.36 10.50
CA ASN A 159 21.10 -22.49 11.33
C ASN A 159 20.03 -23.37 10.66
N GLY A 160 19.75 -23.15 9.38
CA GLY A 160 18.71 -23.82 8.61
C GLY A 160 17.29 -23.28 8.79
N THR A 161 17.06 -22.23 9.60
CA THR A 161 15.75 -21.57 9.76
C THR A 161 15.87 -20.04 9.84
N ASN A 162 15.28 -19.32 8.89
CA ASN A 162 15.19 -17.86 8.95
C ASN A 162 14.09 -17.42 9.94
N ARG A 163 14.26 -16.31 10.66
CA ARG A 163 13.21 -15.75 11.53
C ARG A 163 12.61 -14.45 10.94
N TRP A 164 11.30 -14.43 10.75
CA TRP A 164 10.53 -13.26 10.32
C TRP A 164 9.40 -12.98 11.32
N ALA A 165 9.77 -12.57 12.53
CA ALA A 165 8.84 -12.37 13.65
C ALA A 165 8.11 -11.02 13.57
N VAL A 166 7.16 -10.92 12.64
CA VAL A 166 6.46 -9.67 12.33
C VAL A 166 5.01 -9.64 12.83
N ALA A 167 4.42 -8.45 12.78
CA ALA A 167 2.98 -8.23 12.88
C ALA A 167 2.40 -7.77 11.53
N GLN A 168 1.43 -6.85 11.51
CA GLN A 168 0.78 -6.34 10.30
C GLN A 168 1.71 -5.47 9.43
N ALA A 169 1.33 -5.27 8.17
CA ALA A 169 2.05 -4.47 7.16
C ALA A 169 3.53 -4.85 6.98
N ALA A 170 3.83 -6.15 7.08
CA ALA A 170 5.17 -6.67 6.97
C ALA A 170 5.30 -7.81 5.92
N PRO A 171 5.14 -7.49 4.63
CA PRO A 171 5.03 -8.50 3.57
C PRO A 171 6.34 -9.27 3.38
N PHE A 172 6.20 -10.57 3.17
CA PHE A 172 7.26 -11.47 2.74
C PHE A 172 6.90 -12.04 1.36
N ARG A 173 7.41 -11.42 0.30
CA ARG A 173 6.99 -11.69 -1.09
C ARG A 173 8.11 -12.26 -1.92
N ARG A 174 7.80 -13.22 -2.79
CA ARG A 174 8.76 -13.66 -3.81
C ARG A 174 10.10 -14.12 -3.19
N MET A 175 10.04 -14.86 -2.08
CA MET A 175 11.23 -15.29 -1.36
C MET A 175 11.50 -16.77 -1.63
N HIS A 176 12.76 -17.17 -1.63
CA HIS A 176 13.16 -18.58 -1.63
C HIS A 176 13.96 -18.89 -0.36
N VAL A 177 13.30 -19.45 0.65
CA VAL A 177 13.97 -19.88 1.88
C VAL A 177 14.40 -21.33 1.72
N ARG A 178 15.70 -21.55 1.55
CA ARG A 178 16.33 -22.88 1.45
C ARG A 178 16.55 -23.45 2.85
N GLY A 179 15.45 -23.62 3.58
CA GLY A 179 15.40 -23.97 4.99
C GLY A 179 13.99 -23.79 5.56
N GLY A 180 13.88 -23.80 6.89
CA GLY A 180 12.64 -23.45 7.59
C GLY A 180 12.43 -21.93 7.68
N LEU A 181 11.20 -21.54 8.03
CA LEU A 181 10.84 -20.15 8.31
C LEU A 181 10.08 -20.07 9.64
N ASN A 182 10.70 -19.45 10.65
CA ASN A 182 10.08 -19.19 11.95
C ASN A 182 9.41 -17.80 11.93
N LEU A 183 8.13 -17.74 12.29
CA LEU A 183 7.37 -16.50 12.31
C LEU A 183 7.16 -15.94 13.73
N ALA A 184 7.64 -16.64 14.76
CA ALA A 184 7.55 -16.17 16.14
C ALA A 184 8.87 -15.51 16.60
N PRO A 185 8.78 -14.53 17.51
CA PRO A 185 9.97 -13.97 18.14
C PRO A 185 10.65 -15.03 19.01
N ASP A 186 11.91 -14.78 19.37
CA ASP A 186 12.57 -15.61 20.37
C ASP A 186 11.76 -15.66 21.67
N GLY A 187 11.58 -16.85 22.24
CA GLY A 187 10.73 -17.06 23.42
C GLY A 187 9.23 -17.19 23.16
N TYR A 188 8.75 -17.11 21.91
CA TYR A 188 7.34 -17.29 21.55
C TYR A 188 6.38 -16.29 22.21
N GLY A 189 6.84 -15.03 22.37
CA GLY A 189 6.01 -13.92 22.80
C GLY A 189 4.85 -13.63 21.83
N TRP A 190 4.00 -12.66 22.18
CA TRP A 190 2.86 -12.30 21.36
C TRP A 190 3.27 -11.83 19.96
N ALA A 191 2.52 -12.26 18.94
CA ALA A 191 2.75 -11.88 17.56
C ALA A 191 1.42 -11.90 16.78
N SER A 192 1.23 -10.95 15.87
CA SER A 192 -0.04 -10.70 15.17
C SER A 192 0.18 -10.44 13.67
N GLY A 193 0.98 -11.30 13.04
CA GLY A 193 1.17 -11.31 11.60
C GLY A 193 -0.05 -11.87 10.88
N GLY A 194 0.03 -12.18 9.59
CA GLY A 194 1.13 -11.86 8.69
C GLY A 194 0.76 -12.27 7.27
N TYR A 195 1.66 -11.98 6.33
CA TYR A 195 1.39 -12.14 4.91
C TYR A 195 2.61 -12.72 4.17
N ILE A 196 2.42 -13.87 3.52
CA ILE A 196 3.38 -14.48 2.59
C ILE A 196 2.72 -14.63 1.21
N ALA A 197 3.42 -14.22 0.15
CA ALA A 197 2.98 -14.47 -1.22
C ALA A 197 4.13 -14.82 -2.16
N ASP A 198 3.80 -15.57 -3.22
CA ASP A 198 4.74 -15.92 -4.30
C ASP A 198 6.06 -16.54 -3.81
N SER A 199 6.06 -17.21 -2.65
CA SER A 199 7.30 -17.63 -1.98
C SER A 199 7.44 -19.15 -1.93
N ARG A 200 8.68 -19.61 -1.91
CA ARG A 200 9.04 -21.00 -1.66
C ARG A 200 9.80 -21.09 -0.34
N VAL A 201 9.31 -21.93 0.57
CA VAL A 201 10.02 -22.35 1.78
C VAL A 201 10.26 -23.85 1.65
N ASP A 202 11.51 -24.26 1.44
CA ASP A 202 11.85 -25.66 1.20
C ASP A 202 11.57 -26.54 2.42
N GLY A 203 11.77 -25.96 3.61
CA GLY A 203 11.47 -26.59 4.89
C GLY A 203 10.07 -26.26 5.40
N THR A 204 9.93 -26.31 6.72
CA THR A 204 8.65 -26.09 7.41
C THR A 204 8.51 -24.64 7.83
N VAL A 205 7.33 -24.05 7.61
CA VAL A 205 6.95 -22.78 8.22
C VAL A 205 6.42 -23.04 9.63
N GLY A 206 6.97 -22.32 10.61
CA GLY A 206 6.63 -22.42 12.02
C GLY A 206 6.03 -21.13 12.57
N PRO A 207 4.69 -21.01 12.69
CA PRO A 207 4.05 -19.82 13.24
C PRO A 207 4.14 -19.72 14.76
N TYR A 208 4.13 -20.86 15.46
CA TYR A 208 4.15 -20.96 16.92
C TYR A 208 3.10 -20.08 17.60
N SER A 209 3.49 -18.92 18.17
CA SER A 209 2.61 -18.00 18.90
C SER A 209 1.85 -17.02 18.01
N GLN A 210 2.11 -17.00 16.70
CA GLN A 210 1.39 -16.14 15.75
C GLN A 210 -0.12 -16.40 15.80
N GLN A 211 -0.89 -15.35 16.08
CA GLN A 211 -2.34 -15.40 16.24
C GLN A 211 -3.03 -15.87 14.94
N GLN A 212 -2.68 -15.25 13.82
CA GLN A 212 -3.21 -15.54 12.49
C GLN A 212 -2.13 -15.43 11.42
N TRP A 213 -2.43 -15.91 10.22
CA TRP A 213 -1.57 -15.72 9.05
C TRP A 213 -2.34 -15.93 7.74
N TYR A 214 -1.95 -15.22 6.69
CA TYR A 214 -2.40 -15.49 5.33
C TYR A 214 -1.22 -15.80 4.41
N THR A 215 -1.28 -16.93 3.72
CA THR A 215 -0.29 -17.34 2.72
C THR A 215 -0.99 -17.61 1.40
N ARG A 216 -0.52 -17.02 0.29
CA ARG A 216 -1.07 -17.32 -1.03
C ARG A 216 -0.02 -17.66 -2.08
N ASP A 217 -0.43 -18.43 -3.07
CA ASP A 217 0.33 -18.71 -4.31
C ASP A 217 1.81 -19.05 -4.04
N SER A 218 2.03 -19.93 -3.07
CA SER A 218 3.34 -20.23 -2.52
C SER A 218 3.58 -21.74 -2.46
N SER A 219 4.78 -22.14 -2.10
CA SER A 219 5.14 -23.54 -1.83
C SER A 219 5.82 -23.63 -0.47
N VAL A 220 5.36 -24.53 0.39
CA VAL A 220 5.99 -24.81 1.68
C VAL A 220 6.27 -26.31 1.80
N GLY A 221 7.40 -26.69 2.40
CA GLY A 221 7.67 -28.10 2.73
C GLY A 221 6.74 -28.64 3.80
N GLY A 222 6.24 -27.77 4.68
CA GLY A 222 5.19 -28.07 5.64
C GLY A 222 4.80 -26.85 6.48
N TRP A 223 3.85 -27.06 7.40
CA TRP A 223 3.34 -26.04 8.31
C TRP A 223 3.10 -26.64 9.71
N THR A 224 3.68 -26.06 10.76
CA THR A 224 3.70 -26.72 12.09
C THR A 224 2.37 -26.67 12.84
N ASN A 225 1.74 -25.49 12.94
CA ASN A 225 0.59 -25.26 13.82
C ASN A 225 -0.28 -24.08 13.37
N GLY A 226 -1.48 -23.95 13.96
CA GLY A 226 -2.34 -22.77 13.87
C GLY A 226 -2.87 -22.38 15.24
N VAL A 227 -3.00 -21.08 15.50
CA VAL A 227 -3.48 -20.54 16.78
C VAL A 227 -4.96 -20.16 16.67
N TRP A 228 -5.29 -19.10 15.93
CA TRP A 228 -6.69 -18.67 15.75
C TRP A 228 -7.18 -18.78 14.30
N ASN A 229 -6.38 -18.36 13.32
CA ASN A 229 -6.78 -18.37 11.92
C ASN A 229 -5.59 -18.44 10.96
N MET A 230 -5.28 -19.62 10.41
CA MET A 230 -4.26 -19.75 9.35
C MET A 230 -4.95 -20.03 8.02
N VAL A 231 -4.82 -19.10 7.07
CA VAL A 231 -5.52 -19.14 5.80
C VAL A 231 -4.52 -19.34 4.66
N PHE A 232 -4.87 -20.24 3.74
CA PHE A 232 -4.06 -20.60 2.59
C PHE A 232 -4.91 -20.57 1.31
N SER A 233 -4.41 -19.95 0.23
CA SER A 233 -5.03 -20.06 -1.09
C SER A 233 -3.96 -20.28 -2.16
N GLY A 234 -4.09 -21.33 -2.98
CA GLY A 234 -3.09 -21.59 -4.01
C GLY A 234 -1.73 -22.03 -3.46
N VAL A 235 -1.68 -22.62 -2.27
CA VAL A 235 -0.41 -23.01 -1.62
C VAL A 235 -0.10 -24.49 -1.82
N ASP A 236 1.05 -24.78 -2.41
CA ASP A 236 1.65 -26.12 -2.45
C ASP A 236 2.23 -26.50 -1.10
N GLY A 237 1.89 -27.69 -0.60
CA GLY A 237 2.29 -28.17 0.72
C GLY A 237 1.55 -27.56 1.92
N ALA A 238 0.52 -26.72 1.69
CA ALA A 238 -0.35 -26.28 2.77
C ALA A 238 -1.08 -27.45 3.45
N PRO A 239 -1.37 -27.36 4.75
CA PRO A 239 -2.17 -28.36 5.44
C PRO A 239 -3.57 -28.42 4.84
N ALA A 240 -4.20 -29.60 4.87
CA ALA A 240 -5.59 -29.76 4.42
C ALA A 240 -6.53 -28.85 5.24
N GLN A 241 -7.68 -28.50 4.65
CA GLN A 241 -8.75 -27.81 5.35
C GLN A 241 -9.06 -28.51 6.68
N GLY A 242 -9.04 -27.77 7.79
CA GLY A 242 -9.11 -28.34 9.13
C GLY A 242 -10.04 -27.62 10.10
N PHE A 243 -10.53 -26.42 9.75
CA PHE A 243 -11.38 -25.63 10.64
C PHE A 243 -12.60 -26.43 11.13
N PRO A 244 -12.95 -26.41 12.43
CA PRO A 244 -12.45 -25.48 13.45
C PRO A 244 -11.14 -25.85 14.16
N ASN A 245 -10.70 -27.11 14.15
CA ASN A 245 -9.48 -27.53 14.86
C ASN A 245 -8.74 -28.65 14.11
N PRO A 246 -7.52 -28.41 13.58
CA PRO A 246 -6.78 -27.15 13.65
C PRO A 246 -7.46 -26.02 12.84
N PRO A 247 -7.27 -24.74 13.19
CA PRO A 247 -7.96 -23.61 12.55
C PRO A 247 -7.35 -23.25 11.19
N TYR A 248 -7.35 -24.21 10.28
CA TYR A 248 -6.83 -24.09 8.92
C TYR A 248 -7.97 -23.90 7.93
N THR A 249 -7.93 -22.78 7.21
CA THR A 249 -8.77 -22.53 6.03
C THR A 249 -7.91 -22.67 4.78
N THR A 250 -8.15 -23.70 3.97
CA THR A 250 -7.27 -24.06 2.86
C THR A 250 -8.05 -24.13 1.56
N LEU A 251 -7.73 -23.23 0.64
CA LEU A 251 -8.27 -23.19 -0.72
C LEU A 251 -7.22 -23.71 -1.70
N GLN A 252 -7.68 -24.50 -2.68
CA GLN A 252 -6.79 -25.08 -3.67
C GLN A 252 -6.12 -24.02 -4.55
N THR A 253 -6.83 -22.94 -4.86
CA THR A 253 -6.39 -21.83 -5.72
C THR A 253 -6.70 -20.49 -5.07
N THR A 254 -5.97 -19.46 -5.48
CA THR A 254 -6.43 -18.07 -5.33
C THR A 254 -7.23 -17.71 -6.59
N PRO A 255 -8.50 -17.24 -6.49
CA PRO A 255 -9.37 -17.09 -7.66
C PRO A 255 -8.78 -16.19 -8.75
N VAL A 256 -8.22 -15.04 -8.34
CA VAL A 256 -7.46 -14.14 -9.21
C VAL A 256 -6.31 -13.55 -8.39
N SER A 257 -5.11 -13.53 -8.94
CA SER A 257 -3.98 -12.82 -8.33
C SER A 257 -3.07 -12.21 -9.39
N ARG A 258 -2.39 -11.15 -9.02
CA ARG A 258 -1.34 -10.52 -9.84
C ARG A 258 -0.22 -10.15 -8.90
N GLU A 259 0.98 -10.69 -9.12
CA GLU A 259 2.09 -10.37 -8.22
C GLU A 259 2.49 -8.90 -8.32
N LYS A 260 2.97 -8.37 -7.20
CA LYS A 260 3.34 -6.96 -7.05
C LYS A 260 4.45 -6.59 -8.05
N PRO A 261 4.38 -5.41 -8.68
CA PRO A 261 5.53 -4.86 -9.39
C PRO A 261 6.77 -4.73 -8.49
N PHE A 262 7.95 -4.99 -9.06
CA PHE A 262 9.21 -4.85 -8.34
C PHE A 262 10.33 -4.32 -9.23
N LEU A 263 11.27 -3.61 -8.62
CA LEU A 263 12.47 -3.11 -9.27
C LEU A 263 13.48 -4.25 -9.43
N TYR A 264 14.11 -4.34 -10.60
CA TYR A 264 15.19 -5.28 -10.87
C TYR A 264 16.22 -4.68 -11.84
N LEU A 265 17.34 -5.36 -12.03
CA LEU A 265 18.36 -5.02 -13.02
C LEU A 265 18.27 -5.94 -14.23
N ASP A 266 18.18 -5.34 -15.41
CA ASP A 266 18.46 -6.00 -16.69
C ASP A 266 19.85 -5.53 -17.17
N GLY A 267 20.86 -6.40 -16.99
CA GLY A 267 22.26 -5.97 -17.01
C GLY A 267 22.54 -4.93 -15.94
N ASP A 268 22.93 -3.72 -16.34
CA ASP A 268 23.16 -2.58 -15.45
C ASP A 268 21.99 -1.58 -15.40
N GLN A 269 20.89 -1.86 -16.12
CA GLN A 269 19.77 -0.94 -16.25
C GLN A 269 18.61 -1.31 -15.33
N TYR A 270 18.16 -0.35 -14.52
CA TYR A 270 16.96 -0.50 -13.70
C TYR A 270 15.71 -0.62 -14.56
N HIS A 271 14.91 -1.63 -14.23
CA HIS A 271 13.61 -1.90 -14.80
C HIS A 271 12.61 -2.20 -13.68
N VAL A 272 11.33 -1.97 -13.94
CA VAL A 272 10.24 -2.46 -13.10
C VAL A 272 9.57 -3.61 -13.83
N PHE A 273 9.62 -4.80 -13.24
CA PHE A 273 8.90 -5.96 -13.76
C PHE A 273 7.43 -5.88 -13.35
N LEU A 274 6.54 -6.14 -14.30
CA LEU A 274 5.10 -6.12 -14.14
C LEU A 274 4.56 -7.55 -14.34
N PRO A 275 4.38 -8.33 -13.26
CA PRO A 275 3.84 -9.68 -13.36
C PRO A 275 2.47 -9.71 -14.05
N ALA A 276 2.22 -10.76 -14.82
CA ALA A 276 0.95 -10.99 -15.49
C ALA A 276 -0.14 -11.41 -14.48
N LEU A 277 -1.40 -11.07 -14.79
CA LEU A 277 -2.57 -11.57 -14.05
C LEU A 277 -2.64 -13.11 -14.17
N ARG A 278 -3.02 -13.77 -13.07
CA ARG A 278 -3.31 -15.20 -13.02
C ARG A 278 -4.73 -15.39 -12.49
N THR A 279 -5.43 -16.36 -13.05
CA THR A 279 -6.70 -16.87 -12.55
C THR A 279 -6.47 -18.28 -12.01
N ASP A 280 -7.20 -18.66 -10.97
CA ASP A 280 -7.06 -19.95 -10.29
C ASP A 280 -5.59 -20.28 -9.97
N SER A 281 -4.87 -19.28 -9.45
CA SER A 281 -3.44 -19.38 -9.24
C SER A 281 -3.10 -20.35 -8.12
N ARG A 282 -1.98 -21.05 -8.31
CA ARG A 282 -1.40 -21.95 -7.35
C ARG A 282 0.12 -21.99 -7.54
N GLY A 283 0.86 -22.04 -6.45
CA GLY A 283 2.31 -22.05 -6.43
C GLY A 283 2.94 -20.74 -6.95
N VAL A 284 4.27 -20.72 -6.90
CA VAL A 284 5.09 -19.56 -7.25
C VAL A 284 5.08 -19.25 -8.75
N THR A 285 5.26 -17.98 -9.11
CA THR A 285 5.34 -17.49 -10.50
C THR A 285 6.68 -17.73 -11.17
N TRP A 286 7.74 -17.97 -10.39
CA TRP A 286 9.14 -17.97 -10.84
C TRP A 286 9.81 -19.35 -10.78
N GLY A 287 9.10 -20.38 -10.30
CA GLY A 287 9.65 -21.73 -10.12
C GLY A 287 9.77 -22.57 -11.41
N SER A 288 9.35 -22.05 -12.56
CA SER A 288 9.31 -22.78 -13.85
C SER A 288 9.92 -21.98 -15.01
N GLY A 289 10.95 -21.18 -14.72
CA GLY A 289 11.63 -20.32 -15.68
C GLY A 289 11.25 -18.85 -15.54
N THR A 290 11.39 -18.08 -16.61
CA THR A 290 11.11 -16.63 -16.60
C THR A 290 9.65 -16.38 -16.21
N PRO A 291 9.39 -15.58 -15.16
CA PRO A 291 8.03 -15.24 -14.77
C PRO A 291 7.30 -14.55 -15.93
N ARG A 292 5.99 -14.84 -16.10
CA ARG A 292 5.18 -14.16 -17.12
C ARG A 292 4.90 -12.72 -16.70
N GLY A 293 5.17 -11.78 -17.59
CA GLY A 293 4.97 -10.35 -17.35
C GLY A 293 5.68 -9.50 -18.40
N THR A 294 5.75 -8.20 -18.16
CA THR A 294 6.44 -7.23 -19.01
C THR A 294 7.37 -6.36 -18.17
N SER A 295 8.46 -5.87 -18.75
CA SER A 295 9.37 -4.96 -18.07
C SER A 295 9.24 -3.54 -18.60
N LEU A 296 9.18 -2.57 -17.70
CA LEU A 296 9.26 -1.16 -18.04
C LEU A 296 10.64 -0.62 -17.64
N PRO A 297 11.42 -0.01 -18.55
CA PRO A 297 12.66 0.66 -18.17
C PRO A 297 12.37 1.84 -17.24
N LEU A 298 13.34 2.17 -16.38
CA LEU A 298 13.19 3.25 -15.41
C LEU A 298 12.95 4.63 -16.07
N ASP A 299 13.32 4.81 -17.35
CA ASP A 299 13.01 6.00 -18.16
C ASP A 299 11.53 6.14 -18.55
N ARG A 300 10.67 5.21 -18.12
CA ARG A 300 9.20 5.30 -18.16
C ARG A 300 8.62 5.79 -16.83
N PHE A 301 9.45 6.04 -15.83
CA PHE A 301 9.06 6.50 -14.50
C PHE A 301 9.58 7.90 -14.23
N TYR A 302 8.79 8.69 -13.52
CA TYR A 302 9.30 9.79 -12.73
C TYR A 302 9.77 9.25 -11.38
N VAL A 303 11.06 9.45 -11.08
CA VAL A 303 11.66 9.02 -9.81
C VAL A 303 11.46 10.13 -8.78
N ALA A 304 10.36 10.05 -8.05
CA ALA A 304 9.96 11.09 -7.11
C ALA A 304 10.86 11.10 -5.87
N LYS A 305 11.12 12.29 -5.34
CA LYS A 305 11.91 12.55 -4.13
C LYS A 305 11.09 13.32 -3.09
N PRO A 306 11.35 13.13 -1.79
CA PRO A 306 10.78 14.00 -0.76
C PRO A 306 11.05 15.47 -1.10
N GLY A 307 9.98 16.27 -1.08
CA GLY A 307 9.99 17.66 -1.55
C GLY A 307 9.26 17.87 -2.89
N ASP A 308 9.02 16.82 -3.67
CA ASP A 308 8.10 16.87 -4.81
C ASP A 308 6.68 17.17 -4.34
N SER A 309 6.03 18.16 -4.96
CA SER A 309 4.64 18.50 -4.69
C SER A 309 3.69 17.57 -5.45
N ALA A 310 2.44 17.51 -4.98
CA ALA A 310 1.37 16.81 -5.72
C ALA A 310 1.22 17.32 -7.16
N ALA A 311 1.42 18.62 -7.40
CA ALA A 311 1.41 19.20 -8.74
C ALA A 311 2.52 18.60 -9.64
N THR A 312 3.73 18.40 -9.11
CA THR A 312 4.82 17.75 -9.85
C THR A 312 4.49 16.29 -10.16
N LEU A 313 3.96 15.55 -9.18
CA LEU A 313 3.56 14.16 -9.37
C LEU A 313 2.47 14.03 -10.45
N ASN A 314 1.44 14.88 -10.38
CA ASN A 314 0.38 14.92 -11.38
C ASN A 314 0.91 15.32 -12.76
N GLN A 315 1.83 16.29 -12.83
CA GLN A 315 2.46 16.68 -14.10
C GLN A 315 3.24 15.52 -14.74
N ALA A 316 3.88 14.65 -13.94
CA ALA A 316 4.56 13.45 -14.45
C ALA A 316 3.55 12.43 -15.01
N LEU A 317 2.46 12.20 -14.29
CA LEU A 317 1.37 11.32 -14.72
C LEU A 317 0.72 11.80 -16.03
N GLU A 318 0.44 13.11 -16.14
CA GLU A 318 -0.08 13.76 -17.35
C GLU A 318 0.88 13.65 -18.55
N GLN A 319 2.20 13.64 -18.29
CA GLN A 319 3.23 13.44 -19.32
C GLN A 319 3.34 12.00 -19.83
N GLY A 320 2.59 11.05 -19.26
CA GLY A 320 2.64 9.64 -19.64
C GLY A 320 3.66 8.81 -18.85
N LEU A 321 4.25 9.37 -17.78
CA LEU A 321 5.16 8.62 -16.90
C LEU A 321 4.41 7.86 -15.82
N ASN A 322 5.03 6.82 -15.31
CA ASN A 322 4.67 6.16 -14.04
C ASN A 322 5.34 6.88 -12.86
N LEU A 323 5.01 6.50 -11.63
CA LEU A 323 5.68 7.04 -10.43
C LEU A 323 6.46 5.95 -9.71
N LEU A 324 7.73 6.25 -9.41
CA LEU A 324 8.54 5.51 -8.44
C LEU A 324 8.81 6.43 -7.25
N LEU A 325 8.14 6.18 -6.13
CA LEU A 325 8.28 6.98 -4.91
C LEU A 325 9.47 6.43 -4.11
N THR A 326 10.57 7.18 -4.08
CA THR A 326 11.76 6.76 -3.33
C THR A 326 11.58 6.96 -1.82
N PRO A 327 12.38 6.30 -0.95
CA PRO A 327 12.09 6.26 0.49
C PRO A 327 12.11 7.66 1.13
N GLY A 328 10.97 8.04 1.69
CA GLY A 328 10.80 9.29 2.44
C GLY A 328 9.32 9.67 2.61
N ILE A 329 9.08 10.85 3.16
CA ILE A 329 7.73 11.38 3.45
C ILE A 329 7.43 12.52 2.45
N TYR A 330 6.25 12.46 1.85
CA TYR A 330 5.76 13.37 0.82
C TYR A 330 4.48 14.02 1.31
N HIS A 331 4.51 15.34 1.49
CA HIS A 331 3.31 16.11 1.78
C HIS A 331 2.60 16.50 0.48
N VAL A 332 1.29 16.27 0.41
CA VAL A 332 0.47 16.55 -0.77
C VAL A 332 -0.68 17.49 -0.43
N ASP A 333 -0.78 18.60 -1.15
CA ASP A 333 -1.77 19.68 -0.93
C ASP A 333 -3.00 19.56 -1.83
N GLN A 334 -3.00 18.59 -2.73
CA GLN A 334 -4.09 18.14 -3.58
C GLN A 334 -3.90 16.64 -3.87
N PRO A 335 -4.94 15.92 -4.33
CA PRO A 335 -4.78 14.50 -4.63
C PRO A 335 -3.74 14.24 -5.72
N VAL A 336 -3.01 13.14 -5.57
CA VAL A 336 -2.28 12.52 -6.68
C VAL A 336 -3.31 11.81 -7.55
N GLU A 337 -3.48 12.26 -8.80
CA GLU A 337 -4.57 11.88 -9.70
C GLU A 337 -4.07 10.88 -10.76
N VAL A 338 -4.39 9.60 -10.58
CA VAL A 338 -4.00 8.49 -11.47
C VAL A 338 -5.10 8.24 -12.51
N ASN A 339 -5.02 8.96 -13.63
CA ASN A 339 -6.07 8.99 -14.65
C ASN A 339 -5.79 8.17 -15.91
N ARG A 340 -4.58 7.61 -16.05
CA ARG A 340 -4.16 6.88 -17.24
C ARG A 340 -4.21 5.36 -16.99
N PRO A 341 -4.79 4.55 -17.89
CA PRO A 341 -4.72 3.10 -17.80
C PRO A 341 -3.28 2.58 -17.67
N ASP A 342 -3.12 1.44 -17.02
CA ASP A 342 -1.83 0.74 -16.84
C ASP A 342 -0.75 1.54 -16.11
N THR A 343 -1.13 2.62 -15.42
CA THR A 343 -0.19 3.42 -14.62
C THR A 343 0.29 2.63 -13.42
N VAL A 344 1.59 2.69 -13.17
CA VAL A 344 2.24 2.12 -11.99
C VAL A 344 2.62 3.23 -11.03
N VAL A 345 2.22 3.09 -9.77
CA VAL A 345 2.71 3.88 -8.63
C VAL A 345 3.36 2.90 -7.66
N LEU A 346 4.68 2.85 -7.68
CA LEU A 346 5.48 1.93 -6.86
C LEU A 346 6.26 2.73 -5.81
N GLY A 347 6.11 2.38 -4.55
CA GLY A 347 6.95 2.90 -3.47
C GLY A 347 8.15 2.01 -3.17
N LEU A 348 9.20 2.61 -2.63
CA LEU A 348 10.37 1.95 -2.07
C LEU A 348 10.52 2.34 -0.60
N GLY A 349 10.94 1.41 0.25
CA GLY A 349 11.29 1.69 1.64
C GLY A 349 10.20 2.41 2.43
N TYR A 350 8.93 2.01 2.25
CA TYR A 350 7.77 2.65 2.92
C TYR A 350 7.65 4.16 2.64
N ALA A 351 7.89 4.57 1.39
CA ALA A 351 7.52 5.90 0.91
C ALA A 351 6.10 6.25 1.39
N THR A 352 5.96 7.44 2.00
CA THR A 352 4.75 7.81 2.74
C THR A 352 4.14 9.06 2.15
N LEU A 353 2.86 9.04 1.78
CA LEU A 353 2.08 10.22 1.39
C LEU A 353 1.31 10.74 2.60
N ILE A 354 1.42 12.04 2.89
CA ILE A 354 0.65 12.74 3.93
C ILE A 354 -0.21 13.81 3.24
N PRO A 355 -1.55 13.68 3.22
CA PRO A 355 -2.40 14.72 2.70
C PRO A 355 -2.50 15.88 3.69
N ASP A 356 -2.14 17.07 3.21
CA ASP A 356 -2.32 18.32 3.93
C ASP A 356 -3.74 18.87 3.70
N ASN A 357 -4.18 19.77 4.58
CA ASN A 357 -5.42 20.54 4.39
C ASN A 357 -6.71 19.69 4.22
N GLY A 358 -6.69 18.41 4.59
CA GLY A 358 -7.84 17.51 4.50
C GLY A 358 -8.17 17.05 3.07
N VAL A 359 -7.19 17.08 2.16
CA VAL A 359 -7.37 16.54 0.80
C VAL A 359 -7.32 15.01 0.79
N THR A 360 -7.82 14.39 -0.27
CA THR A 360 -7.53 12.97 -0.53
C THR A 360 -6.07 12.82 -0.95
N ALA A 361 -5.35 11.80 -0.47
CA ALA A 361 -3.94 11.63 -0.80
C ALA A 361 -3.77 11.15 -2.25
N LEU A 362 -4.56 10.15 -2.67
CA LEU A 362 -4.49 9.58 -4.01
C LEU A 362 -5.87 9.16 -4.52
N ARG A 363 -6.14 9.47 -5.79
CA ARG A 363 -7.34 9.06 -6.53
C ARG A 363 -6.97 8.29 -7.78
N VAL A 364 -7.74 7.25 -8.07
CA VAL A 364 -7.66 6.50 -9.33
C VAL A 364 -8.96 6.71 -10.11
N ALA A 365 -8.86 7.06 -11.39
CA ALA A 365 -10.02 7.14 -12.28
C ALA A 365 -10.62 5.75 -12.57
N ASP A 366 -11.78 5.71 -13.23
CA ASP A 366 -12.43 4.47 -13.71
C ASP A 366 -11.69 3.88 -14.94
N VAL A 367 -10.43 3.46 -14.74
CA VAL A 367 -9.48 3.03 -15.78
C VAL A 367 -8.85 1.67 -15.48
N ASP A 368 -8.44 0.97 -16.53
CA ASP A 368 -7.90 -0.39 -16.43
C ASP A 368 -6.48 -0.40 -15.86
N GLY A 369 -6.11 -1.50 -15.19
CA GLY A 369 -4.72 -1.93 -15.05
C GLY A 369 -3.82 -1.10 -14.15
N VAL A 370 -4.35 -0.10 -13.44
CA VAL A 370 -3.55 0.69 -12.49
C VAL A 370 -2.97 -0.22 -11.40
N ARG A 371 -1.70 -0.01 -11.07
CA ARG A 371 -0.98 -0.78 -10.04
C ARG A 371 -0.45 0.17 -8.96
N LEU A 372 -1.09 0.13 -7.80
CA LEU A 372 -0.64 0.82 -6.59
C LEU A 372 0.12 -0.17 -5.72
N ALA A 373 1.39 0.11 -5.41
CA ALA A 373 2.25 -0.85 -4.75
C ALA A 373 3.22 -0.23 -3.73
N ALA A 374 3.33 -0.83 -2.54
CA ALA A 374 4.41 -0.63 -1.56
C ALA A 374 4.60 0.80 -1.04
N PHE A 375 3.52 1.49 -0.67
CA PHE A 375 3.60 2.81 -0.02
C PHE A 375 2.60 2.93 1.14
N LEU A 376 2.88 3.87 2.03
CA LEU A 376 2.01 4.21 3.16
C LEU A 376 1.26 5.51 2.85
N ILE A 377 -0.01 5.58 3.22
CA ILE A 377 -0.73 6.85 3.36
C ILE A 377 -0.91 7.12 4.85
N ASP A 378 -0.39 8.25 5.32
CA ASP A 378 -0.47 8.64 6.73
C ASP A 378 -1.32 9.90 6.84
N ALA A 379 -2.43 9.83 7.59
CA ALA A 379 -3.41 10.90 7.61
C ALA A 379 -2.85 12.18 8.24
N GLY A 380 -3.04 13.32 7.57
CA GLY A 380 -2.76 14.63 8.15
C GLY A 380 -3.70 14.99 9.32
N PRO A 381 -3.38 16.03 10.10
CA PRO A 381 -4.16 16.43 11.26
C PRO A 381 -5.54 17.01 10.91
N VAL A 382 -5.70 17.54 9.69
CA VAL A 382 -6.98 18.02 9.17
C VAL A 382 -7.73 16.83 8.56
N ASN A 383 -8.99 16.65 8.97
CA ASN A 383 -9.80 15.51 8.51
C ASN A 383 -9.95 15.47 6.99
N SER A 384 -9.45 14.40 6.39
CA SER A 384 -9.70 14.09 4.97
C SER A 384 -11.00 13.32 4.81
N PRO A 385 -11.91 13.65 3.88
CA PRO A 385 -13.11 12.86 3.66
C PRO A 385 -12.80 11.40 3.29
N VAL A 386 -11.82 11.21 2.39
CA VAL A 386 -11.29 9.92 1.94
C VAL A 386 -9.77 10.04 1.80
N LEU A 387 -8.98 9.05 2.21
CA LEU A 387 -7.52 9.07 2.00
C LEU A 387 -7.11 8.42 0.66
N LEU A 388 -7.71 7.28 0.32
CA LEU A 388 -7.53 6.58 -0.96
C LEU A 388 -8.88 6.28 -1.62
N GLU A 389 -9.06 6.73 -2.86
CA GLU A 389 -10.26 6.47 -3.65
C GLU A 389 -9.89 5.72 -4.95
N VAL A 390 -10.38 4.50 -5.10
CA VAL A 390 -10.14 3.65 -6.27
C VAL A 390 -11.40 3.60 -7.14
N GLY A 391 -11.39 4.40 -8.22
CA GLY A 391 -12.57 4.69 -9.02
C GLY A 391 -13.42 5.80 -8.36
N PRO A 392 -14.01 6.72 -9.14
CA PRO A 392 -14.94 7.72 -8.61
C PRO A 392 -16.26 7.07 -8.17
N GLU A 393 -17.04 7.78 -7.35
CA GLU A 393 -18.42 7.39 -7.05
C GLU A 393 -19.23 7.18 -8.35
N GLY A 394 -19.97 6.06 -8.42
CA GLY A 394 -20.71 5.67 -9.62
C GLY A 394 -19.86 5.04 -10.73
N ALA A 395 -18.60 4.68 -10.46
CA ALA A 395 -17.78 3.84 -11.33
C ALA A 395 -18.56 2.57 -11.74
N ALA A 396 -18.56 2.26 -13.04
CA ALA A 396 -19.37 1.19 -13.60
C ALA A 396 -18.65 0.39 -14.68
N LYS A 397 -17.44 0.81 -15.08
CA LYS A 397 -16.67 0.12 -16.11
C LYS A 397 -16.28 -1.28 -15.64
N ASP A 398 -16.31 -2.24 -16.57
CA ASP A 398 -15.84 -3.59 -16.33
C ASP A 398 -14.32 -3.65 -16.52
N HIS A 399 -13.61 -4.07 -15.46
CA HIS A 399 -12.16 -4.19 -15.43
C HIS A 399 -11.68 -5.64 -15.30
N SER A 400 -12.54 -6.64 -15.50
CA SER A 400 -12.24 -8.06 -15.24
C SER A 400 -10.98 -8.58 -15.95
N ALA A 401 -10.69 -8.12 -17.17
CA ALA A 401 -9.51 -8.52 -17.95
C ALA A 401 -8.20 -7.86 -17.48
N ASN A 402 -8.28 -6.68 -16.87
CA ASN A 402 -7.12 -5.92 -16.42
C ASN A 402 -7.51 -5.02 -15.22
N PRO A 403 -7.69 -5.62 -14.03
CA PRO A 403 -8.21 -4.90 -12.87
C PRO A 403 -7.21 -3.90 -12.32
N VAL A 404 -7.67 -2.96 -11.52
CA VAL A 404 -6.80 -2.19 -10.62
C VAL A 404 -6.27 -3.11 -9.52
N THR A 405 -4.99 -3.00 -9.17
CA THR A 405 -4.40 -3.71 -8.02
C THR A 405 -3.87 -2.75 -6.97
N VAL A 406 -4.19 -3.03 -5.70
CA VAL A 406 -3.70 -2.34 -4.51
C VAL A 406 -2.91 -3.35 -3.68
N GLN A 407 -1.58 -3.19 -3.59
CA GLN A 407 -0.69 -4.22 -3.01
C GLN A 407 0.33 -3.62 -2.07
N ASP A 408 0.36 -4.05 -0.80
CA ASP A 408 1.23 -3.44 0.21
C ASP A 408 1.02 -1.91 0.30
N VAL A 409 -0.22 -1.47 0.08
CA VAL A 409 -0.64 -0.09 0.34
C VAL A 409 -1.26 -0.06 1.72
N PHE A 410 -0.60 0.65 2.62
CA PHE A 410 -0.97 0.72 4.02
C PHE A 410 -1.56 2.10 4.33
N ILE A 411 -2.46 2.18 5.31
CA ILE A 411 -3.04 3.44 5.76
C ILE A 411 -2.92 3.55 7.27
N ARG A 412 -2.42 4.69 7.74
CA ARG A 412 -2.33 5.03 9.16
C ARG A 412 -3.12 6.30 9.49
N ILE A 413 -3.81 6.28 10.63
CA ILE A 413 -4.54 7.43 11.17
C ILE A 413 -4.11 7.68 12.62
N GLY A 414 -3.16 8.59 12.80
CA GLY A 414 -2.57 8.93 14.10
C GLY A 414 -1.29 8.13 14.44
N GLY A 415 -0.81 8.25 15.68
CA GLY A 415 0.37 7.54 16.19
C GLY A 415 1.67 8.34 16.04
N ALA A 416 1.86 9.04 14.92
CA ALA A 416 2.96 9.99 14.69
C ALA A 416 2.53 11.47 14.89
N GLY A 417 1.59 11.70 15.81
CA GLY A 417 0.81 12.93 15.93
C GLY A 417 -0.66 12.70 15.56
N PRO A 418 -1.54 13.72 15.71
CA PRO A 418 -2.94 13.58 15.36
C PRO A 418 -3.11 13.43 13.85
N GLY A 419 -3.87 12.43 13.43
CA GLY A 419 -4.28 12.23 12.04
C GLY A 419 -5.77 11.94 11.98
N LYS A 420 -6.49 12.45 10.98
CA LYS A 420 -7.95 12.23 10.87
C LYS A 420 -8.39 11.97 9.43
N ALA A 421 -9.36 11.07 9.30
CA ALA A 421 -10.10 10.89 8.07
C ALA A 421 -11.54 10.46 8.38
N THR A 422 -12.48 10.67 7.47
CA THR A 422 -13.84 10.13 7.63
C THR A 422 -13.89 8.67 7.19
N THR A 423 -13.40 8.40 5.98
CA THR A 423 -13.20 7.04 5.45
C THR A 423 -11.74 6.90 5.03
N SER A 424 -11.10 5.76 5.29
CA SER A 424 -9.69 5.60 4.91
C SER A 424 -9.56 5.22 3.43
N MET A 425 -10.24 4.16 3.01
CA MET A 425 -10.20 3.65 1.65
C MET A 425 -11.60 3.42 1.09
N VAL A 426 -11.86 3.91 -0.12
CA VAL A 426 -13.09 3.64 -0.87
C VAL A 426 -12.73 2.94 -2.17
N ILE A 427 -13.41 1.83 -2.46
CA ILE A 427 -13.22 1.04 -3.67
C ILE A 427 -14.52 1.02 -4.45
N ASN A 428 -14.59 1.86 -5.47
CA ASN A 428 -15.73 1.95 -6.37
C ASN A 428 -15.50 1.16 -7.67
N ALA A 429 -14.26 1.09 -8.16
CA ALA A 429 -13.95 0.39 -9.41
C ALA A 429 -14.16 -1.12 -9.30
N ARG A 430 -14.96 -1.68 -10.21
CA ARG A 430 -15.29 -3.11 -10.28
C ARG A 430 -14.03 -3.96 -10.48
N HIS A 431 -14.04 -5.18 -9.98
CA HIS A 431 -12.93 -6.14 -10.10
C HIS A 431 -11.59 -5.74 -9.45
N THR A 432 -11.54 -4.64 -8.70
CA THR A 432 -10.31 -4.24 -8.00
C THR A 432 -9.79 -5.39 -7.13
N ILE A 433 -8.49 -5.64 -7.20
CA ILE A 433 -7.81 -6.64 -6.36
C ILE A 433 -7.04 -5.89 -5.27
N VAL A 434 -7.44 -6.10 -4.02
CA VAL A 434 -6.71 -5.65 -2.83
C VAL A 434 -5.91 -6.82 -2.29
N ASP A 435 -4.61 -6.84 -2.54
CA ASP A 435 -3.75 -7.95 -2.20
C ASP A 435 -2.67 -7.53 -1.20
N HIS A 436 -2.97 -7.76 0.08
CA HIS A 436 -2.32 -7.22 1.27
C HIS A 436 -2.52 -5.71 1.45
N THR A 437 -3.37 -5.37 2.43
CA THR A 437 -3.48 -4.00 2.96
C THR A 437 -3.62 -4.08 4.48
N TRP A 438 -3.12 -3.05 5.14
CA TRP A 438 -3.40 -2.77 6.54
C TRP A 438 -3.91 -1.35 6.65
N VAL A 439 -5.15 -1.21 7.08
CA VAL A 439 -5.79 0.09 7.29
C VAL A 439 -6.01 0.23 8.79
N TRP A 440 -5.21 1.09 9.42
CA TRP A 440 -5.05 1.10 10.86
C TRP A 440 -5.31 2.49 11.42
N ARG A 441 -6.40 2.61 12.19
CA ARG A 441 -6.56 3.74 13.09
C ARG A 441 -5.72 3.48 14.32
N ALA A 442 -4.76 4.36 14.59
CA ALA A 442 -3.77 4.12 15.63
C ALA A 442 -4.39 3.87 17.02
N ASP A 443 -3.97 2.79 17.68
CA ASP A 443 -4.33 2.47 19.08
C ASP A 443 -3.27 2.92 20.09
N HIS A 444 -2.06 3.27 19.63
CA HIS A 444 -0.94 3.76 20.44
C HIS A 444 -0.07 4.78 19.68
N GLY A 445 0.85 5.41 20.40
CA GLY A 445 1.67 6.53 19.92
C GLY A 445 1.06 7.89 20.23
N ASP A 446 1.62 8.94 19.65
CA ASP A 446 1.17 10.31 19.86
C ASP A 446 -0.09 10.63 19.05
N GLY A 447 -0.95 11.50 19.58
CA GLY A 447 -2.14 11.95 18.88
C GLY A 447 -3.27 10.91 18.79
N VAL A 448 -3.27 9.90 19.67
CA VAL A 448 -4.30 8.87 19.72
C VAL A 448 -5.38 9.18 20.76
N GLY A 449 -6.63 8.89 20.43
CA GLY A 449 -7.78 9.03 21.32
C GLY A 449 -9.09 8.99 20.55
N TRP A 450 -10.21 8.73 21.22
CA TRP A 450 -11.53 8.55 20.57
C TRP A 450 -11.87 9.66 19.56
N GLU A 451 -11.60 10.93 19.94
CA GLU A 451 -11.77 12.10 19.06
C GLU A 451 -10.45 12.63 18.46
N THR A 452 -9.28 12.29 19.03
CA THR A 452 -7.98 12.86 18.63
C THR A 452 -7.55 12.38 17.25
N ASN A 453 -7.65 11.07 17.00
CA ASN A 453 -7.41 10.45 15.70
C ASN A 453 -8.68 9.76 15.16
N ARG A 454 -9.83 10.41 15.36
CA ARG A 454 -11.11 9.84 14.94
C ARG A 454 -11.07 9.46 13.46
N CYS A 455 -11.48 8.23 13.17
CA CYS A 455 -11.77 7.75 11.84
C CYS A 455 -12.98 6.84 11.90
N ASP A 456 -14.06 7.26 11.25
CA ASP A 456 -15.34 6.56 11.34
C ASP A 456 -15.30 5.23 10.58
N TYR A 457 -14.74 5.20 9.37
CA TYR A 457 -14.79 4.02 8.49
C TYR A 457 -13.40 3.64 7.97
N GLY A 458 -13.08 2.34 7.98
CA GLY A 458 -11.82 1.83 7.45
C GLY A 458 -11.89 1.71 5.94
N VAL A 459 -12.44 0.60 5.45
CA VAL A 459 -12.58 0.30 4.02
C VAL A 459 -14.05 0.30 3.66
N VAL A 460 -14.43 0.93 2.54
CA VAL A 460 -15.78 0.84 1.98
C VAL A 460 -15.67 0.27 0.57
N VAL A 461 -16.30 -0.88 0.34
CA VAL A 461 -16.33 -1.55 -0.96
C VAL A 461 -17.70 -1.36 -1.60
N ASN A 462 -17.74 -0.52 -2.64
CA ASN A 462 -18.94 -0.28 -3.43
C ASN A 462 -18.92 -1.03 -4.77
N GLY A 463 -17.72 -1.27 -5.32
CA GLY A 463 -17.56 -1.93 -6.61
C GLY A 463 -17.93 -3.41 -6.57
N ASP A 464 -18.55 -3.90 -7.64
CA ASP A 464 -18.83 -5.33 -7.82
C ASP A 464 -17.55 -6.13 -8.07
N ASP A 465 -17.56 -7.41 -7.69
CA ASP A 465 -16.50 -8.39 -7.97
C ASP A 465 -15.10 -8.00 -7.46
N VAL A 466 -15.02 -7.13 -6.46
CA VAL A 466 -13.77 -6.79 -5.76
C VAL A 466 -13.27 -8.01 -4.98
N LEU A 467 -11.96 -8.27 -5.06
CA LEU A 467 -11.30 -9.37 -4.36
C LEU A 467 -10.28 -8.82 -3.35
N ALA A 468 -10.42 -9.20 -2.08
CA ALA A 468 -9.45 -8.88 -1.04
C ALA A 468 -8.74 -10.15 -0.54
N THR A 469 -7.42 -10.19 -0.65
CA THR A 469 -6.55 -11.29 -0.22
C THR A 469 -5.52 -10.78 0.79
N GLY A 470 -5.70 -11.08 2.08
CA GLY A 470 -4.90 -10.51 3.17
C GLY A 470 -5.35 -9.10 3.58
N LEU A 471 -6.62 -8.98 3.99
CA LEU A 471 -7.24 -7.73 4.44
C LEU A 471 -7.12 -7.60 5.96
N PHE A 472 -6.41 -6.57 6.43
CA PHE A 472 -6.24 -6.25 7.85
C PHE A 472 -6.80 -4.84 8.10
N VAL A 473 -7.81 -4.69 8.96
CA VAL A 473 -8.46 -3.38 9.21
C VAL A 473 -8.86 -3.28 10.68
N GLU A 474 -8.41 -2.22 11.36
CA GLU A 474 -8.43 -2.20 12.82
C GLU A 474 -8.77 -0.82 13.42
N HIS A 475 -9.56 -0.88 14.50
CA HIS A 475 -9.79 0.16 15.50
C HIS A 475 -10.62 1.37 15.06
N PHE A 476 -11.43 1.25 14.01
CA PHE A 476 -12.27 2.36 13.56
C PHE A 476 -13.39 2.68 14.57
N ASN A 477 -13.84 3.94 14.57
CA ASN A 477 -14.91 4.37 15.49
C ASN A 477 -16.27 3.75 15.13
N LYS A 478 -16.46 3.33 13.88
CA LYS A 478 -17.66 2.61 13.40
C LYS A 478 -17.27 1.31 12.70
N TYR A 479 -17.57 1.16 11.41
CA TYR A 479 -17.29 -0.07 10.67
C TYR A 479 -15.86 -0.06 10.16
N ASP A 480 -15.09 -1.09 10.52
CA ASP A 480 -13.77 -1.33 9.97
C ASP A 480 -13.85 -1.63 8.46
N VAL A 481 -14.81 -2.45 8.02
CA VAL A 481 -15.09 -2.78 6.60
C VAL A 481 -16.58 -2.67 6.29
#